data_AF-A0A6L3C521-F1
#
_entry.id   AF-A0A6L3C521-F1
#
_cell.length_a   1.000
_cell.length_b   1.000
_cell.length_c   1.000
_cell.angle_alpha   90.00
_cell.angle_beta   90.00
_cell.angle_gamma   90.00
#
_symmetry.space_group_name_H-M   'P 1'
#
loop_
_entity.id
_entity.type
_entity.pdbx_description
1 polymer ?
#
loop_
_entity_poly.entity_id
_entity_poly.type
_entity_poly.pdbx_seq_one_letter_code
_entity_poly.pdbx_strand_id
1 'polypeptide(L)'
;MHIDDITVFGPSSGPDGVVVEGFENEISWIPLANQGEIADVAESSHSSSRSGSSGMRFSWEIPISTGHRGIHLAPGSFPLPAIGGPDFHTGQQIRVKVGKQAVPLRLVGITSYFPTVKPERNPFVIVDLSDYREYVRRLPSGSGSRPDEIWLALDPEVDRDEVISLILDVMPGVVFVRDAEAVAELAERNPLAGGGWDGLTVFSIFATGVAVFLTLTVHALVSVKSGRIDLAVVRVLGFSRHQLFLSLVTERLIISVLAIAAGAAIGYWPGLWVLELVDLTAQGNDSVPPLVPSVKVWLMTGVLAGLMAGVALSVCFAVVSASRLNTSEVLRGGS
;
A
#
# COMPACT_ATOMS: atom_id res chain seq x y z
N MET A 1 44.91 -13.12 -17.39
CA MET A 1 45.69 -11.99 -17.96
C MET A 1 46.47 -11.36 -16.83
N HIS A 2 47.75 -11.08 -17.05
CA HIS A 2 48.62 -10.39 -16.09
C HIS A 2 48.98 -9.04 -16.68
N ILE A 3 48.76 -7.98 -15.90
CA ILE A 3 48.94 -6.59 -16.30
C ILE A 3 49.89 -5.96 -15.31
N ASP A 4 50.86 -5.23 -15.83
CA ASP A 4 51.84 -4.49 -15.05
C ASP A 4 52.23 -3.25 -15.85
N ASP A 5 52.45 -2.13 -15.16
CA ASP A 5 52.83 -0.82 -15.72
C ASP A 5 51.99 -0.32 -16.92
N ILE A 6 50.96 0.48 -16.64
CA ILE A 6 50.26 1.26 -17.66
C ILE A 6 51.08 2.51 -17.97
N THR A 7 51.74 2.49 -19.13
CA THR A 7 52.60 3.60 -19.60
C THR A 7 51.92 4.38 -20.71
N VAL A 8 51.95 5.72 -20.60
CA VAL A 8 51.43 6.63 -21.62
C VAL A 8 52.59 7.30 -22.35
N PHE A 9 52.50 7.31 -23.68
CA PHE A 9 53.40 8.03 -24.58
C PHE A 9 52.69 9.27 -25.12
N GLY A 10 53.30 10.44 -24.93
CA GLY A 10 52.85 11.72 -25.42
C GLY A 10 54.01 12.58 -25.93
N PRO A 11 53.73 13.76 -26.51
CA PRO A 11 54.76 14.60 -27.13
C PRO A 11 55.88 15.05 -26.18
N SER A 12 55.60 15.06 -24.86
CA SER A 12 56.52 15.46 -23.80
C SER A 12 57.06 14.31 -22.96
N SER A 13 56.54 13.09 -23.13
CA SER A 13 57.12 11.92 -22.46
C SER A 13 58.34 11.48 -23.27
N GLY A 14 59.48 11.33 -22.62
CA GLY A 14 60.70 10.82 -23.28
C GLY A 14 60.53 9.42 -23.90
N PRO A 15 61.61 8.80 -24.38
CA PRO A 15 61.55 7.50 -25.06
C PRO A 15 60.97 6.37 -24.19
N ASP A 16 61.03 6.49 -22.87
CA ASP A 16 60.55 5.49 -21.91
C ASP A 16 59.08 5.69 -21.51
N GLY A 17 58.42 6.75 -22.00
CA GLY A 17 57.04 7.08 -21.62
C GLY A 17 56.91 7.56 -20.17
N VAL A 18 55.67 7.72 -19.70
CA VAL A 18 55.36 8.01 -18.29
C VAL A 18 54.42 6.93 -17.76
N VAL A 19 54.83 6.23 -16.70
CA VAL A 19 53.97 5.26 -16.01
C VAL A 19 52.88 6.02 -15.26
N VAL A 20 51.63 5.72 -15.58
CA VAL A 20 50.43 6.36 -14.98
C VAL A 20 49.83 5.48 -13.88
N GLU A 21 49.97 4.16 -14.01
CA GLU A 21 49.55 3.19 -13.00
C GLU A 21 50.52 2.01 -13.00
N GLY A 22 51.14 1.73 -11.86
CA GLY A 22 52.04 0.60 -11.66
C GLY A 22 51.42 -0.54 -10.86
N PHE A 23 50.18 -0.39 -10.36
CA PHE A 23 49.49 -1.34 -9.48
C PHE A 23 50.18 -1.63 -8.14
N GLU A 24 51.09 -0.74 -7.74
CA GLU A 24 51.83 -0.78 -6.46
C GLU A 24 51.04 -0.24 -5.27
N ASN A 25 49.96 0.51 -5.54
CA ASN A 25 49.14 1.16 -4.52
C ASN A 25 47.94 0.26 -4.14
N GLU A 26 47.40 0.44 -2.92
CA GLU A 26 46.20 -0.26 -2.44
C GLU A 26 44.88 0.17 -3.13
N ILE A 27 44.96 0.70 -4.34
CA ILE A 27 43.79 1.10 -5.12
C ILE A 27 43.07 -0.16 -5.60
N SER A 28 41.81 -0.33 -5.16
CA SER A 28 41.00 -1.47 -5.55
C SER A 28 40.47 -1.34 -6.98
N TRP A 29 41.21 -1.93 -7.91
CA TRP A 29 40.75 -2.22 -9.26
C TRP A 29 39.71 -3.34 -9.22
N ILE A 30 38.55 -3.09 -9.81
CA ILE A 30 37.43 -4.03 -9.82
C ILE A 30 37.11 -4.49 -11.25
N PRO A 31 36.67 -5.74 -11.42
CA PRO A 31 36.27 -6.24 -12.73
C PRO A 31 35.00 -5.52 -13.19
N LEU A 32 34.95 -5.19 -14.48
CA LEU A 32 33.72 -4.77 -15.14
C LEU A 32 32.69 -5.90 -15.03
N ALA A 33 31.47 -5.56 -14.61
CA ALA A 33 30.44 -6.57 -14.44
C ALA A 33 30.09 -7.23 -15.79
N ASN A 34 30.20 -8.55 -15.84
CA ASN A 34 29.77 -9.35 -16.98
C ASN A 34 28.30 -9.82 -16.82
N GLN A 35 27.71 -10.29 -17.92
CA GLN A 35 26.33 -10.81 -17.96
C GLN A 35 26.23 -12.32 -17.69
N GLY A 36 27.35 -13.02 -17.49
CA GLY A 36 27.38 -14.46 -17.22
C GLY A 36 27.15 -14.77 -15.74
N GLU A 37 26.86 -16.03 -15.40
CA GLU A 37 26.57 -16.44 -14.02
C GLU A 37 27.77 -16.27 -13.07
N ILE A 38 28.98 -16.41 -13.60
CA ILE A 38 30.25 -16.31 -12.85
C ILE A 38 30.86 -14.94 -13.08
N ALA A 39 31.11 -14.21 -11.99
CA ALA A 39 31.79 -12.92 -12.04
C ALA A 39 33.26 -13.08 -12.44
N ASP A 40 33.80 -12.12 -13.18
CA ASP A 40 35.24 -12.07 -13.41
C ASP A 40 35.96 -11.66 -12.12
N VAL A 41 37.25 -11.97 -12.04
CA VAL A 41 38.08 -11.70 -10.86
C VAL A 41 39.20 -10.76 -11.24
N ALA A 42 39.41 -9.75 -10.41
CA ALA A 42 40.49 -8.78 -10.53
C ALA A 42 41.17 -8.70 -9.15
N GLU A 43 42.45 -9.03 -9.08
CA GLU A 43 43.20 -9.07 -7.83
C GLU A 43 44.66 -8.61 -8.01
N SER A 44 45.22 -8.01 -6.98
CA SER A 44 46.64 -7.71 -6.91
C SER A 44 47.45 -9.01 -6.75
N SER A 45 48.57 -9.10 -7.44
CA SER A 45 49.36 -10.32 -7.53
C SER A 45 50.85 -10.00 -7.65
N HIS A 46 51.62 -10.42 -6.64
CA HIS A 46 53.09 -10.33 -6.63
C HIS A 46 53.75 -11.12 -7.76
N SER A 47 53.13 -12.21 -8.24
CA SER A 47 53.67 -12.97 -9.38
C SER A 47 53.43 -12.29 -10.73
N SER A 48 52.60 -11.24 -10.75
CA SER A 48 52.25 -10.52 -11.98
C SER A 48 53.13 -9.29 -12.19
N SER A 49 53.95 -8.90 -11.21
CA SER A 49 54.85 -7.75 -11.30
C SER A 49 56.02 -8.06 -12.24
N ARG A 50 56.29 -7.15 -13.16
CA ARG A 50 57.49 -7.08 -14.02
C ARG A 50 58.41 -5.97 -13.54
N SER A 51 57.86 -4.88 -13.02
CA SER A 51 58.54 -3.87 -12.21
C SER A 51 57.83 -3.71 -10.86
N GLY A 52 58.50 -3.11 -9.87
CA GLY A 52 57.91 -2.91 -8.54
C GLY A 52 57.68 -4.20 -7.73
N SER A 53 56.63 -4.21 -6.92
CA SER A 53 56.29 -5.24 -5.94
C SER A 53 54.96 -5.93 -6.20
N SER A 54 54.06 -5.37 -7.01
CA SER A 54 52.76 -5.98 -7.32
C SER A 54 52.21 -5.57 -8.68
N GLY A 55 51.80 -6.57 -9.46
CA GLY A 55 51.00 -6.37 -10.68
C GLY A 55 49.53 -6.74 -10.48
N MET A 56 48.75 -6.69 -11.56
CA MET A 56 47.32 -7.00 -11.55
C MET A 56 47.02 -8.30 -12.30
N ARG A 57 46.25 -9.21 -11.68
CA ARG A 57 45.72 -10.42 -12.33
C ARG A 57 44.23 -10.24 -12.62
N PHE A 58 43.87 -10.33 -13.90
CA PHE A 58 42.47 -10.36 -14.35
C PHE A 58 42.15 -11.73 -14.97
N SER A 59 41.14 -12.41 -14.45
CA SER A 59 40.71 -13.75 -14.90
C SER A 59 39.21 -13.85 -15.09
N TRP A 60 38.81 -14.68 -16.05
CA TRP A 60 37.41 -14.96 -16.38
C TRP A 60 37.24 -16.45 -16.68
N GLU A 61 36.09 -17.00 -16.30
CA GLU A 61 35.76 -18.41 -16.58
C GLU A 61 34.85 -18.54 -17.80
N ILE A 62 33.79 -17.72 -17.85
CA ILE A 62 32.83 -17.73 -18.94
C ILE A 62 33.47 -17.08 -20.18
N PRO A 63 33.35 -17.61 -21.40
CA PRO A 63 33.90 -17.00 -22.62
C PRO A 63 33.36 -15.58 -22.90
N ILE A 64 34.17 -14.72 -23.52
CA ILE A 64 33.74 -13.38 -23.93
C ILE A 64 32.83 -13.52 -25.16
N SER A 65 31.52 -13.39 -24.97
CA SER A 65 30.54 -13.49 -26.06
C SER A 65 29.76 -12.19 -26.29
N THR A 66 29.43 -11.45 -25.21
CA THR A 66 28.62 -10.24 -25.27
C THR A 66 29.07 -9.23 -24.20
N GLY A 67 29.07 -7.94 -24.56
CA GLY A 67 29.45 -6.85 -23.65
C GLY A 67 30.96 -6.59 -23.57
N HIS A 68 31.33 -5.54 -22.84
CA HIS A 68 32.72 -5.18 -22.60
C HIS A 68 33.24 -5.88 -21.34
N ARG A 69 34.52 -6.27 -21.35
CA ARG A 69 35.25 -6.87 -20.23
C ARG A 69 36.51 -6.08 -19.96
N GLY A 70 36.94 -6.09 -18.71
CA GLY A 70 38.11 -5.35 -18.27
C GLY A 70 38.02 -5.04 -16.79
N ILE A 71 38.84 -4.11 -16.37
CA ILE A 71 38.93 -3.64 -14.98
C ILE A 71 38.75 -2.13 -14.97
N HIS A 72 38.21 -1.61 -13.88
CA HIS A 72 38.05 -0.17 -13.68
C HIS A 72 38.23 0.20 -12.21
N LEU A 73 38.40 1.50 -11.97
CA LEU A 73 38.39 2.06 -10.63
C LEU A 73 36.96 2.21 -10.13
N ALA A 74 36.72 1.77 -8.90
CA ALA A 74 35.40 1.85 -8.28
C ALA A 74 34.89 3.31 -8.21
N PRO A 75 33.62 3.59 -8.57
CA PRO A 75 33.02 4.92 -8.47
C PRO A 75 32.65 5.39 -7.08
N GLY A 76 32.95 4.60 -6.06
CA GLY A 76 32.54 4.82 -4.68
C GLY A 76 32.07 3.50 -4.09
N SER A 77 30.88 3.49 -3.49
CA SER A 77 30.24 2.25 -3.03
C SER A 77 29.95 1.32 -4.21
N PHE A 78 30.59 0.15 -4.20
CA PHE A 78 30.44 -0.88 -5.22
C PHE A 78 30.33 -2.28 -4.58
N PRO A 79 29.42 -3.16 -5.04
CA PRO A 79 28.32 -2.95 -5.99
C PRO A 79 27.39 -1.79 -5.58
N LEU A 80 26.68 -1.19 -6.54
CA LEU A 80 25.87 0.00 -6.28
C LEU A 80 24.76 -0.31 -5.26
N PRO A 81 24.57 0.51 -4.22
CA PRO A 81 23.48 0.31 -3.28
C PRO A 81 22.13 0.50 -3.98
N ALA A 82 21.18 -0.39 -3.70
CA ALA A 82 19.85 -0.37 -4.31
C ALA A 82 18.77 -0.82 -3.32
N ILE A 83 17.53 -0.42 -3.58
CA ILE A 83 16.34 -0.95 -2.89
C ILE A 83 15.67 -1.94 -3.84
N GLY A 84 15.43 -3.16 -3.39
CA GLY A 84 14.75 -4.19 -4.18
C GLY A 84 13.23 -4.16 -4.00
N GLY A 85 12.52 -4.66 -5.01
CA GLY A 85 11.12 -5.07 -4.87
C GLY A 85 10.94 -6.28 -3.92
N PRO A 86 9.69 -6.75 -3.73
CA PRO A 86 9.33 -7.71 -2.69
C PRO A 86 9.98 -9.09 -2.83
N ASP A 87 10.40 -9.49 -4.03
CA ASP A 87 11.02 -10.81 -4.29
C ASP A 87 12.48 -10.91 -3.86
N PHE A 88 13.06 -9.81 -3.39
CA PHE A 88 14.46 -9.72 -3.04
C PHE A 88 14.71 -9.67 -1.54
N HIS A 89 15.98 -9.84 -1.13
CA HIS A 89 16.39 -9.82 0.27
C HIS A 89 17.53 -8.82 0.50
N THR A 90 17.55 -8.20 1.68
CA THR A 90 18.64 -7.30 2.07
C THR A 90 19.99 -8.05 2.12
N GLY A 91 21.04 -7.41 1.61
CA GLY A 91 22.38 -7.98 1.47
C GLY A 91 22.61 -8.76 0.18
N GLN A 92 21.55 -9.11 -0.56
CA GLN A 92 21.65 -9.81 -1.83
C GLN A 92 22.41 -8.97 -2.86
N GLN A 93 23.33 -9.62 -3.59
CA GLN A 93 24.01 -9.01 -4.73
C GLN A 93 23.43 -9.57 -6.02
N ILE A 94 23.07 -8.66 -6.92
CA ILE A 94 22.48 -9.01 -8.22
C ILE A 94 23.19 -8.23 -9.32
N ARG A 95 23.06 -8.70 -10.56
CA ARG A 95 23.55 -7.98 -11.74
C ARG A 95 22.38 -7.76 -12.68
N VAL A 96 21.99 -6.49 -12.82
CA VAL A 96 20.88 -6.10 -13.67
C VAL A 96 21.41 -5.75 -15.05
N LYS A 97 20.81 -6.32 -16.09
CA LYS A 97 21.17 -6.02 -17.47
C LYS A 97 20.50 -4.73 -17.90
N VAL A 98 21.30 -3.73 -18.29
CA VAL A 98 20.82 -2.48 -18.88
C VAL A 98 21.45 -2.33 -20.27
N GLY A 99 20.64 -2.53 -21.30
CA GLY A 99 21.12 -2.61 -22.69
C GLY A 99 22.15 -3.73 -22.89
N LYS A 100 23.39 -3.34 -23.19
CA LYS A 100 24.54 -4.26 -23.37
C LYS A 100 25.45 -4.36 -22.14
N GLN A 101 25.13 -3.65 -21.07
CA GLN A 101 25.96 -3.55 -19.86
C GLN A 101 25.29 -4.27 -18.69
N ALA A 102 26.10 -4.79 -17.77
CA ALA A 102 25.62 -5.30 -16.49
C ALA A 102 25.90 -4.26 -15.40
N VAL A 103 24.89 -4.02 -14.57
CA VAL A 103 24.94 -3.10 -13.45
C VAL A 103 24.89 -3.94 -12.17
N PRO A 104 26.01 -4.05 -11.45
CA PRO A 104 26.06 -4.82 -10.22
C PRO A 104 25.46 -4.00 -9.08
N LEU A 105 24.46 -4.56 -8.42
CA LEU A 105 23.73 -3.94 -7.34
C LEU A 105 23.86 -4.76 -6.05
N ARG A 106 23.88 -4.08 -4.91
CA ARG A 106 23.73 -4.66 -3.58
C ARG A 106 22.46 -4.10 -2.96
N LEU A 107 21.55 -4.98 -2.56
CA LEU A 107 20.28 -4.56 -1.99
C LEU A 107 20.45 -4.17 -0.53
N VAL A 108 20.25 -2.89 -0.22
CA VAL A 108 20.38 -2.33 1.14
C VAL A 108 19.03 -2.19 1.84
N GLY A 109 17.93 -2.29 1.09
CA GLY A 109 16.57 -2.25 1.59
C GLY A 109 15.60 -2.92 0.63
N ILE A 110 14.37 -3.15 1.09
CA ILE A 110 13.29 -3.77 0.31
C ILE A 110 12.04 -2.90 0.43
N THR A 111 11.30 -2.75 -0.66
CA THR A 111 9.98 -2.10 -0.70
C THR A 111 8.98 -2.99 -1.40
N SER A 112 7.71 -2.93 -0.98
CA SER A 112 6.64 -3.73 -1.56
C SER A 112 6.19 -3.18 -2.92
N TYR A 113 6.14 -1.85 -3.06
CA TYR A 113 5.60 -1.20 -4.24
C TYR A 113 6.49 -0.03 -4.66
N PHE A 114 6.48 0.25 -5.95
CA PHE A 114 6.98 1.48 -6.54
C PHE A 114 5.92 2.00 -7.52
N PRO A 115 5.68 3.32 -7.59
CA PRO A 115 4.68 3.85 -8.50
C PRO A 115 4.91 3.40 -9.95
N THR A 116 3.83 3.26 -10.72
CA THR A 116 3.77 2.76 -12.12
C THR A 116 4.28 1.33 -12.36
N VAL A 117 4.86 0.67 -11.35
CA VAL A 117 5.34 -0.71 -11.43
C VAL A 117 4.38 -1.67 -10.72
N LYS A 118 4.07 -2.80 -11.37
CA LYS A 118 3.33 -3.91 -10.78
C LYS A 118 4.31 -5.03 -10.40
N PRO A 119 4.62 -5.21 -9.10
CA PRO A 119 5.64 -6.16 -8.66
C PRO A 119 5.34 -7.60 -9.11
N GLU A 120 4.07 -7.97 -9.20
CA GLU A 120 3.65 -9.33 -9.59
C GLU A 120 3.99 -9.66 -11.05
N ARG A 121 4.16 -8.63 -11.89
CA ARG A 121 4.49 -8.79 -13.32
C ARG A 121 5.96 -8.55 -13.60
N ASN A 122 6.55 -7.56 -12.95
CA ASN A 122 7.91 -7.13 -13.22
C ASN A 122 8.66 -6.87 -11.91
N PRO A 123 9.75 -7.62 -11.63
CA PRO A 123 10.63 -7.27 -10.53
C PRO A 123 11.29 -5.92 -10.82
N PHE A 124 11.50 -5.13 -9.76
CA PHE A 124 12.11 -3.80 -9.89
C PHE A 124 13.16 -3.56 -8.82
N VAL A 125 14.01 -2.59 -9.12
CA VAL A 125 15.05 -2.10 -8.22
C VAL A 125 15.12 -0.58 -8.32
N ILE A 126 15.44 0.08 -7.22
CA ILE A 126 15.60 1.53 -7.14
C ILE A 126 17.07 1.79 -6.82
N VAL A 127 17.72 2.61 -7.65
CA VAL A 127 19.13 2.97 -7.52
C VAL A 127 19.23 4.48 -7.54
N ASP A 128 20.20 5.03 -6.80
CA ASP A 128 20.51 6.45 -6.89
C ASP A 128 20.92 6.81 -8.34
N LEU A 129 20.26 7.82 -8.91
CA LEU A 129 20.49 8.22 -10.29
C LEU A 129 21.92 8.75 -10.51
N SER A 130 22.50 9.42 -9.53
CA SER A 130 23.85 9.99 -9.61
C SER A 130 24.89 8.89 -9.62
N ASP A 131 24.78 7.92 -8.70
CA ASP A 131 25.66 6.75 -8.62
C ASP A 131 25.57 5.89 -9.89
N TYR A 132 24.35 5.65 -10.37
CA TYR A 132 24.12 4.93 -11.62
C TYR A 132 24.76 5.66 -12.82
N ARG A 133 24.56 6.97 -12.94
CA ARG A 133 25.15 7.76 -14.04
C ARG A 133 26.66 7.78 -13.97
N GLU A 134 27.24 7.87 -12.78
CA GLU A 134 28.68 7.85 -12.59
C GLU A 134 29.28 6.49 -12.97
N TYR A 135 28.63 5.40 -12.58
CA TYR A 135 29.02 4.05 -13.01
C TYR A 135 28.96 3.90 -14.53
N VAL A 136 27.82 4.25 -15.16
CA VAL A 136 27.64 4.07 -16.61
C VAL A 136 28.61 4.93 -17.41
N ARG A 137 28.90 6.18 -17.00
CA ARG A 137 29.88 7.05 -17.69
C ARG A 137 31.29 6.45 -17.75
N ARG A 138 31.65 5.59 -16.80
CA ARG A 138 32.95 4.91 -16.76
C ARG A 138 33.01 3.65 -17.61
N LEU A 139 31.87 3.14 -18.06
CA LEU A 139 31.81 1.96 -18.90
C LEU A 139 32.15 2.31 -20.36
N PRO A 140 32.86 1.42 -21.08
CA PRO A 140 33.06 1.59 -22.52
C PRO A 140 31.70 1.67 -23.24
N SER A 141 31.51 2.70 -24.06
CA SER A 141 30.23 3.01 -24.73
C SER A 141 29.04 3.23 -23.78
N GLY A 142 29.29 3.66 -22.54
CA GLY A 142 28.25 4.03 -21.60
C GLY A 142 27.46 5.25 -22.06
N SER A 143 26.35 5.02 -22.76
CA SER A 143 25.35 6.07 -23.02
C SER A 143 24.31 6.05 -21.91
N GLY A 144 24.13 7.17 -21.21
CA GLY A 144 22.99 7.33 -20.32
C GLY A 144 21.69 7.18 -21.11
N SER A 145 20.80 6.29 -20.66
CA SER A 145 19.44 6.24 -21.20
C SER A 145 18.69 7.51 -20.82
N ARG A 146 17.81 7.97 -21.71
CA ARG A 146 16.83 9.00 -21.33
C ARG A 146 15.87 8.39 -20.30
N PRO A 147 15.43 9.15 -19.28
CA PRO A 147 14.41 8.66 -18.36
C PRO A 147 13.11 8.41 -19.13
N ASP A 148 12.47 7.28 -18.85
CA ASP A 148 11.16 6.95 -19.42
C ASP A 148 10.03 7.74 -18.75
N GLU A 149 10.22 8.10 -17.47
CA GLU A 149 9.24 8.83 -16.66
C GLU A 149 9.96 9.88 -15.79
N ILE A 150 9.29 11.01 -15.58
CA ILE A 150 9.76 12.10 -14.71
C ILE A 150 8.63 12.45 -13.74
N TRP A 151 8.97 12.46 -12.46
CA TRP A 151 8.06 12.76 -11.37
C TRP A 151 8.29 14.21 -10.93
N LEU A 152 7.24 15.03 -10.99
CA LEU A 152 7.29 16.44 -10.62
C LEU A 152 6.31 16.67 -9.47
N ALA A 153 6.83 17.23 -8.37
CA ALA A 153 5.99 17.72 -7.28
C ALA A 153 5.72 19.21 -7.51
N LEU A 154 4.45 19.59 -7.50
CA LEU A 154 4.02 20.98 -7.61
C LEU A 154 3.83 21.59 -6.22
N ASP A 155 4.17 22.86 -6.08
CA ASP A 155 3.84 23.65 -4.90
C ASP A 155 2.31 23.86 -4.85
N PRO A 156 1.65 23.69 -3.68
CA PRO A 156 0.21 23.85 -3.55
C PRO A 156 -0.35 25.21 -4.00
N GLU A 157 0.47 26.27 -4.05
CA GLU A 157 0.02 27.62 -4.46
C GLU A 157 -0.05 27.83 -5.97
N VAL A 158 0.45 26.89 -6.77
CA VAL A 158 0.56 27.05 -8.23
C VAL A 158 -0.64 26.46 -8.97
N ASP A 159 -1.12 27.16 -10.00
CA ASP A 159 -2.14 26.66 -10.91
C ASP A 159 -1.59 25.47 -11.72
N ARG A 160 -2.19 24.30 -11.53
CA ARG A 160 -1.76 23.04 -12.12
C ARG A 160 -1.99 23.01 -13.62
N ASP A 161 -3.13 23.55 -14.08
CA ASP A 161 -3.48 23.54 -15.50
C ASP A 161 -2.50 24.41 -16.29
N GLU A 162 -2.10 25.54 -15.71
CA GLU A 162 -1.07 26.42 -16.27
C GLU A 162 0.27 25.67 -16.38
N VAL A 163 0.72 24.98 -15.32
CA VAL A 163 2.01 24.25 -15.36
C VAL A 163 1.99 23.10 -16.36
N ILE A 164 0.90 22.34 -16.45
CA ILE A 164 0.75 21.26 -17.43
C ILE A 164 0.90 21.80 -18.85
N SER A 165 0.29 22.95 -19.14
CA SER A 165 0.43 23.60 -20.44
C SER A 165 1.87 24.05 -20.73
N LEU A 166 2.55 24.61 -19.71
CA LEU A 166 3.93 25.10 -19.82
C LEU A 166 4.94 23.96 -20.03
N ILE A 167 4.72 22.78 -19.43
CA ILE A 167 5.62 21.62 -19.57
C ILE A 167 5.74 21.21 -21.04
N LEU A 168 4.64 21.23 -21.79
CA LEU A 168 4.62 20.87 -23.20
C LEU A 168 5.47 21.85 -24.04
N ASP A 169 5.49 23.13 -23.66
CA ASP A 169 6.28 24.17 -24.32
C ASP A 169 7.77 24.10 -23.95
N VAL A 170 8.10 23.87 -22.67
CA VAL A 170 9.48 23.85 -22.15
C VAL A 170 10.20 22.56 -22.51
N MET A 171 9.49 21.43 -22.61
CA MET A 171 10.06 20.12 -22.90
C MET A 171 9.44 19.52 -24.18
N PRO A 172 9.82 20.03 -25.37
CA PRO A 172 9.40 19.47 -26.64
C PRO A 172 9.98 18.06 -26.78
N GLY A 173 9.16 17.05 -26.46
CA GLY A 173 9.57 15.65 -26.37
C GLY A 173 8.83 14.85 -25.31
N VAL A 174 8.13 15.51 -24.39
CA VAL A 174 7.17 14.84 -23.49
C VAL A 174 5.97 14.39 -24.31
N VAL A 175 5.73 13.08 -24.32
CA VAL A 175 4.63 12.47 -25.08
C VAL A 175 3.31 12.55 -24.31
N PHE A 176 3.38 12.48 -22.97
CA PHE A 176 2.19 12.41 -22.13
C PHE A 176 2.47 12.99 -20.74
N VAL A 177 1.54 13.80 -20.24
CA VAL A 177 1.56 14.33 -18.86
C VAL A 177 0.41 13.67 -18.11
N ARG A 178 0.70 13.04 -16.97
CA ARG A 178 -0.30 12.47 -16.05
C ARG A 178 -0.40 13.36 -14.82
N ASP A 179 -1.57 13.93 -14.60
CA ASP A 179 -1.90 14.54 -13.32
C ASP A 179 -2.30 13.43 -12.33
N ALA A 180 -1.44 13.20 -11.34
CA ALA A 180 -1.67 12.20 -10.31
C ALA A 180 -2.88 12.54 -9.42
N GLU A 181 -3.13 13.82 -9.16
CA GLU A 181 -4.23 14.25 -8.31
C GLU A 181 -5.57 14.12 -9.04
N ALA A 182 -5.63 14.50 -10.32
CA ALA A 182 -6.83 14.30 -11.12
C ALA A 182 -7.18 12.80 -11.24
N VAL A 183 -6.16 11.94 -11.38
CA VAL A 183 -6.34 10.48 -11.39
C VAL A 183 -6.81 9.98 -10.01
N ALA A 184 -6.26 10.51 -8.91
CA ALA A 184 -6.69 10.16 -7.56
C ALA A 184 -8.15 10.59 -7.32
N GLU A 185 -8.54 11.80 -7.71
CA GLU A 185 -9.92 12.30 -7.59
C GLU A 185 -10.90 11.48 -8.45
N LEU A 186 -10.50 11.12 -9.68
CA LEU A 186 -11.28 10.22 -10.52
C LEU A 186 -11.42 8.82 -9.91
N ALA A 187 -10.36 8.29 -9.29
CA ALA A 187 -10.40 7.02 -8.59
C ALA A 187 -11.31 7.08 -7.34
N GLU A 188 -11.24 8.18 -6.58
CA GLU A 188 -12.12 8.44 -5.44
C GLU A 188 -13.59 8.58 -5.82
N ARG A 189 -13.90 9.02 -7.05
CA ARG A 189 -15.27 9.13 -7.55
C ARG A 189 -15.72 7.90 -8.34
N ASN A 190 -14.82 6.95 -8.61
CA ASN A 190 -15.12 5.78 -9.41
C ASN A 190 -15.98 4.78 -8.59
N PRO A 191 -17.23 4.50 -9.00
CA PRO A 191 -18.10 3.57 -8.27
C PRO A 191 -17.57 2.14 -8.24
N LEU A 192 -16.69 1.75 -9.16
CA LEU A 192 -16.04 0.44 -9.16
C LEU A 192 -14.81 0.38 -8.23
N ALA A 193 -14.23 1.53 -7.85
CA ALA A 193 -13.09 1.63 -6.95
C ALA A 193 -13.48 2.01 -5.50
N GLY A 194 -14.78 2.00 -5.18
CA GLY A 194 -15.30 2.28 -3.82
C GLY A 194 -15.89 3.68 -3.61
N GLY A 195 -15.66 4.61 -4.54
CA GLY A 195 -16.05 6.02 -4.41
C GLY A 195 -17.53 6.33 -4.27
N GLY A 196 -18.38 5.59 -5.00
CA GLY A 196 -19.84 5.77 -4.99
C GLY A 196 -20.57 5.07 -3.84
N TRP A 197 -19.86 4.31 -3.00
CA TRP A 197 -20.49 3.40 -2.03
C TRP A 197 -20.99 4.12 -0.77
N ASP A 198 -20.48 5.30 -0.47
CA ASP A 198 -20.91 6.12 0.68
C ASP A 198 -22.40 6.48 0.61
N GLY A 199 -22.87 6.91 -0.56
CA GLY A 199 -24.28 7.22 -0.77
C GLY A 199 -25.17 5.98 -0.58
N LEU A 200 -24.72 4.82 -1.09
CA LEU A 200 -25.43 3.56 -0.96
C LEU A 200 -25.43 3.05 0.49
N THR A 201 -24.33 3.22 1.24
CA THR A 201 -24.27 2.86 2.67
C THR A 201 -25.21 3.72 3.49
N VAL A 202 -25.21 5.05 3.29
CA VAL A 202 -26.15 5.96 3.99
C VAL A 202 -27.60 5.60 3.68
N PHE A 203 -27.91 5.33 2.41
CA PHE A 203 -29.25 4.91 2.00
C PHE A 203 -29.66 3.57 2.63
N SER A 204 -28.74 2.61 2.69
CA SER A 204 -28.99 1.29 3.28
C SER A 204 -29.20 1.37 4.80
N ILE A 205 -28.41 2.20 5.49
CA ILE A 205 -28.58 2.51 6.92
C ILE A 205 -29.95 3.15 7.15
N PHE A 206 -30.33 4.13 6.33
CA PHE A 206 -31.62 4.80 6.43
C PHE A 206 -32.79 3.81 6.23
N ALA A 207 -32.77 3.03 5.15
CA ALA A 207 -33.79 2.04 4.85
C ALA A 207 -33.93 0.99 5.98
N THR A 208 -32.80 0.49 6.49
CA THR A 208 -32.77 -0.45 7.62
C THR A 208 -33.30 0.20 8.89
N GLY A 209 -32.93 1.45 9.16
CA GLY A 209 -33.44 2.22 10.30
C GLY A 209 -34.96 2.40 10.26
N VAL A 210 -35.52 2.73 9.09
CA VAL A 210 -36.97 2.82 8.88
C VAL A 210 -37.64 1.46 9.11
N ALA A 211 -37.07 0.37 8.59
CA ALA A 211 -37.60 -0.97 8.80
C ALA A 211 -37.63 -1.35 10.29
N VAL A 212 -36.52 -1.14 11.02
CA VAL A 212 -36.43 -1.40 12.46
C VAL A 212 -37.45 -0.56 13.24
N PHE A 213 -37.60 0.72 12.91
CA PHE A 213 -38.59 1.59 13.53
C PHE A 213 -40.02 1.08 13.32
N LEU A 214 -40.36 0.64 12.10
CA LEU A 214 -41.67 0.08 11.78
C LEU A 214 -41.91 -1.22 12.56
N THR A 215 -40.93 -2.12 12.62
CA THR A 215 -41.00 -3.37 13.38
C THR A 215 -41.21 -3.10 14.87
N LEU A 216 -40.46 -2.18 15.46
CA LEU A 216 -40.62 -1.79 16.87
C LEU A 216 -42.00 -1.20 17.14
N THR A 217 -42.51 -0.36 16.23
CA THR A 217 -43.84 0.25 16.34
C THR A 217 -44.94 -0.81 16.31
N VAL A 218 -44.87 -1.75 15.37
CA VAL A 218 -45.84 -2.87 15.27
C VAL A 218 -45.76 -3.74 16.53
N HIS A 219 -44.55 -4.10 16.97
CA HIS A 219 -44.36 -4.94 18.15
C HIS A 219 -44.89 -4.26 19.42
N ALA A 220 -44.68 -2.95 19.55
CA ALA A 220 -45.21 -2.15 20.64
C ALA A 220 -46.74 -2.12 20.64
N LEU A 221 -47.38 -1.89 19.48
CA LEU A 221 -48.85 -1.91 19.36
C LEU A 221 -49.46 -3.28 19.71
N VAL A 222 -48.81 -4.38 19.30
CA VAL A 222 -49.26 -5.75 19.63
C VAL A 222 -49.07 -6.04 21.11
N SER A 223 -47.93 -5.64 21.69
CA SER A 223 -47.64 -5.85 23.12
C SER A 223 -48.67 -5.15 24.03
N VAL A 224 -49.12 -3.95 23.66
CA VAL A 224 -50.20 -3.23 24.38
C VAL A 224 -51.53 -4.00 24.35
N LYS A 225 -51.83 -4.69 23.26
CA LYS A 225 -53.04 -5.52 23.15
C LYS A 225 -52.96 -6.78 24.02
N SER A 226 -51.80 -7.42 24.08
CA SER A 226 -51.60 -8.69 24.82
C SER A 226 -51.35 -8.49 26.33
N GLY A 227 -50.79 -7.36 26.75
CA GLY A 227 -50.38 -7.10 28.15
C GLY A 227 -51.52 -6.89 29.16
N ARG A 228 -52.79 -6.95 28.76
CA ARG A 228 -53.92 -6.81 29.69
C ARG A 228 -54.04 -7.96 30.71
N ILE A 229 -53.50 -9.15 30.39
CA ILE A 229 -53.62 -10.36 31.21
C ILE A 229 -52.54 -10.40 32.31
N ASP A 230 -51.29 -10.03 31.99
CA ASP A 230 -50.17 -10.09 32.95
C ASP A 230 -50.28 -9.04 34.07
N LEU A 231 -50.82 -7.85 33.75
CA LEU A 231 -51.06 -6.81 34.76
C LEU A 231 -52.13 -7.19 35.79
N ALA A 232 -53.08 -8.06 35.42
CA ALA A 232 -54.09 -8.57 36.33
C ALA A 232 -53.47 -9.58 37.33
N VAL A 233 -52.59 -10.46 36.86
CA VAL A 233 -51.90 -11.47 37.70
C VAL A 233 -50.90 -10.82 38.66
N VAL A 234 -50.14 -9.82 38.20
CA VAL A 234 -49.12 -9.17 39.04
C VAL A 234 -49.73 -8.28 40.13
N ARG A 235 -50.92 -7.72 39.90
CA ARG A 235 -51.67 -6.97 40.93
C ARG A 235 -52.21 -7.88 42.04
N VAL A 236 -52.50 -9.16 41.73
CA VAL A 236 -52.91 -10.16 42.73
C VAL A 236 -51.72 -10.63 43.59
N LEU A 237 -50.49 -10.55 43.06
CA LEU A 237 -49.26 -10.98 43.74
C LEU A 237 -48.53 -9.88 44.55
N GLY A 238 -48.97 -8.61 44.47
CA GLY A 238 -48.47 -7.52 45.34
C GLY A 238 -47.11 -6.90 44.95
N PHE A 239 -46.60 -7.15 43.74
CA PHE A 239 -45.32 -6.57 43.30
C PHE A 239 -45.39 -5.05 43.07
N SER A 240 -44.29 -4.36 43.40
CA SER A 240 -44.12 -2.91 43.22
C SER A 240 -44.02 -2.53 41.73
N ARG A 241 -44.62 -1.39 41.34
CA ARG A 241 -44.51 -0.82 39.98
C ARG A 241 -43.05 -0.62 39.53
N HIS A 242 -42.13 -0.38 40.47
CA HIS A 242 -40.70 -0.25 40.18
C HIS A 242 -40.01 -1.58 39.87
N GLN A 243 -40.41 -2.69 40.49
CA GLN A 243 -39.82 -4.01 40.22
C GLN A 243 -40.20 -4.53 38.84
N LEU A 244 -41.46 -4.31 38.42
CA LEU A 244 -41.90 -4.60 37.06
C LEU A 244 -41.14 -3.77 36.02
N PHE A 245 -40.97 -2.48 36.28
CA PHE A 245 -40.20 -1.60 35.40
C PHE A 245 -38.75 -2.09 35.24
N LEU A 246 -38.08 -2.40 36.37
CA LEU A 246 -36.69 -2.88 36.35
C LEU A 246 -36.55 -4.18 35.56
N SER A 247 -37.48 -5.14 35.75
CA SER A 247 -37.49 -6.41 35.03
C SER A 247 -37.62 -6.23 33.52
N LEU A 248 -38.53 -5.35 33.07
CA LEU A 248 -38.73 -5.07 31.64
C LEU A 248 -37.52 -4.37 31.02
N VAL A 249 -36.90 -3.43 31.74
CA VAL A 249 -35.69 -2.75 31.28
C VAL A 249 -34.54 -3.74 31.14
N THR A 250 -34.33 -4.61 32.13
CA THR A 250 -33.27 -5.63 32.08
C THR A 250 -33.49 -6.61 30.93
N GLU A 251 -34.71 -7.09 30.73
CA GLU A 251 -35.04 -7.99 29.62
C GLU A 251 -34.74 -7.34 28.26
N ARG A 252 -35.16 -6.07 28.07
CA ARG A 252 -34.89 -5.37 26.81
C ARG A 252 -33.43 -5.04 26.61
N LEU A 253 -32.68 -4.72 27.66
CA LEU A 253 -31.25 -4.48 27.57
C LEU A 253 -30.50 -5.75 27.14
N ILE A 254 -30.84 -6.92 27.71
CA ILE A 254 -30.24 -8.21 27.33
C ILE A 254 -30.51 -8.52 25.86
N ILE A 255 -31.77 -8.42 25.42
CA ILE A 255 -32.15 -8.71 24.03
C ILE A 255 -31.44 -7.75 23.07
N SER A 256 -31.36 -6.46 23.40
CA SER A 256 -30.68 -5.47 22.57
C SER A 256 -29.19 -5.73 22.44
N VAL A 257 -28.49 -6.04 23.54
CA VAL A 257 -27.07 -6.38 23.49
C VAL A 257 -26.83 -7.61 22.62
N LEU A 258 -27.65 -8.67 22.79
CA LEU A 258 -27.52 -9.89 21.97
C LEU A 258 -27.79 -9.60 20.48
N ALA A 259 -28.82 -8.81 20.18
CA ALA A 259 -29.18 -8.46 18.81
C ALA A 259 -28.11 -7.61 18.13
N ILE A 260 -27.52 -6.64 18.84
CA ILE A 260 -26.42 -5.81 18.32
C ILE A 260 -25.19 -6.68 18.05
N ALA A 261 -24.82 -7.55 18.99
CA ALA A 261 -23.68 -8.44 18.83
C ALA A 261 -23.86 -9.40 17.64
N ALA A 262 -25.03 -10.03 17.53
CA ALA A 262 -25.36 -10.90 16.41
C ALA A 262 -25.38 -10.14 15.07
N GLY A 263 -25.98 -8.95 15.03
CA GLY A 263 -26.01 -8.10 13.85
C GLY A 263 -24.63 -7.65 13.40
N ALA A 264 -23.75 -7.27 14.34
CA ALA A 264 -22.38 -6.90 14.03
C ALA A 264 -21.57 -8.08 13.48
N ALA A 265 -21.72 -9.28 14.05
CA ALA A 265 -21.07 -10.48 13.56
C ALA A 265 -21.53 -10.85 12.14
N ILE A 266 -22.85 -10.81 11.89
CA ILE A 266 -23.44 -11.10 10.58
C ILE A 266 -23.12 -9.99 9.55
N GLY A 267 -22.91 -8.75 9.97
CA GLY A 267 -22.51 -7.67 9.07
C GLY A 267 -21.03 -7.72 8.70
N TYR A 268 -20.17 -8.02 9.68
CA TYR A 268 -18.72 -8.03 9.49
C TYR A 268 -18.24 -9.26 8.70
N TRP A 269 -18.77 -10.44 9.02
CA TRP A 269 -18.28 -11.69 8.44
C TRP A 269 -18.40 -11.73 6.91
N PRO A 270 -19.58 -11.51 6.29
CA PRO A 270 -19.72 -11.52 4.84
C PRO A 270 -19.00 -10.34 4.17
N GLY A 271 -18.84 -9.21 4.88
CA GLY A 271 -18.13 -8.05 4.38
C GLY A 271 -16.67 -8.36 4.03
N LEU A 272 -16.02 -9.23 4.80
CA LEU A 272 -14.66 -9.70 4.51
C LEU A 272 -14.58 -10.55 3.23
N TRP A 273 -15.62 -11.35 2.94
CA TRP A 273 -15.68 -12.18 1.74
C TRP A 273 -15.95 -11.37 0.46
N VAL A 274 -16.73 -10.28 0.58
CA VAL A 274 -17.00 -9.39 -0.56
C VAL A 274 -15.75 -8.62 -0.97
N LEU A 275 -14.89 -8.24 -0.03
CA LEU A 275 -13.62 -7.56 -0.32
C LEU A 275 -12.70 -8.40 -1.22
N GLU A 276 -12.65 -9.72 -0.99
CA GLU A 276 -11.89 -10.67 -1.82
C GLU A 276 -12.43 -10.75 -3.26
N LEU A 277 -13.73 -10.50 -3.46
CA LEU A 277 -14.37 -10.56 -4.79
C LEU A 277 -14.28 -9.23 -5.56
N VAL A 278 -14.15 -8.10 -4.86
CA VAL A 278 -14.07 -6.74 -5.42
C VAL A 278 -12.64 -6.31 -5.75
N ASP A 279 -11.63 -7.06 -5.29
CA ASP A 279 -10.22 -6.82 -5.65
C ASP A 279 -9.94 -7.00 -7.16
N LEU A 280 -10.91 -7.54 -7.91
CA LEU A 280 -10.87 -7.65 -9.36
C LEU A 280 -11.24 -6.31 -10.02
N THR A 281 -10.25 -5.60 -10.56
CA THR A 281 -10.49 -4.44 -11.43
C THR A 281 -11.38 -4.83 -12.63
N ALA A 282 -12.01 -3.85 -13.30
CA ALA A 282 -12.84 -4.07 -14.50
C ALA A 282 -12.12 -4.79 -15.67
N GLN A 283 -10.81 -5.01 -15.55
CA GLN A 283 -9.95 -5.75 -16.49
C GLN A 283 -9.52 -7.13 -15.96
N GLY A 284 -10.08 -7.60 -14.83
CA GLY A 284 -9.81 -8.92 -14.25
C GLY A 284 -8.43 -9.07 -13.60
N ASN A 285 -7.79 -7.97 -13.21
CA ASN A 285 -6.49 -7.98 -12.51
C ASN A 285 -6.66 -7.47 -11.07
N ASP A 286 -5.87 -8.01 -10.16
CA ASP A 286 -5.84 -7.60 -8.75
C ASP A 286 -5.53 -6.09 -8.61
N SER A 287 -6.15 -5.44 -7.64
CA SER A 287 -5.93 -4.02 -7.37
C SER A 287 -4.61 -3.87 -6.62
N VAL A 288 -3.73 -3.03 -7.18
CA VAL A 288 -2.43 -2.73 -6.59
C VAL A 288 -2.41 -1.24 -6.23
N PRO A 289 -2.21 -0.85 -4.95
CA PRO A 289 -2.05 -1.68 -3.75
C PRO A 289 -3.37 -2.34 -3.29
N PRO A 290 -3.31 -3.42 -2.47
CA PRO A 290 -4.51 -4.14 -2.03
C PRO A 290 -5.46 -3.24 -1.24
N LEU A 291 -6.77 -3.42 -1.48
CA LEU A 291 -7.81 -2.66 -0.80
C LEU A 291 -7.87 -3.04 0.68
N VAL A 292 -7.56 -2.09 1.56
CA VAL A 292 -7.72 -2.28 3.00
C VAL A 292 -9.11 -1.84 3.46
N PRO A 293 -9.80 -2.63 4.31
CA PRO A 293 -11.09 -2.21 4.87
C PRO A 293 -10.91 -0.96 5.73
N SER A 294 -11.48 0.17 5.29
CA SER A 294 -11.54 1.39 6.10
C SER A 294 -12.90 1.48 6.79
N VAL A 295 -12.90 1.41 8.12
CA VAL A 295 -14.12 1.58 8.92
C VAL A 295 -14.28 3.06 9.24
N LYS A 296 -15.31 3.70 8.68
CA LYS A 296 -15.68 5.08 9.01
C LYS A 296 -16.31 5.13 10.40
N VAL A 297 -15.51 5.52 11.39
CA VAL A 297 -15.90 5.55 12.81
C VAL A 297 -17.20 6.34 13.05
N TRP A 298 -17.39 7.46 12.36
CA TRP A 298 -18.58 8.31 12.54
C TRP A 298 -19.89 7.59 12.14
N LEU A 299 -19.87 6.81 11.05
CA LEU A 299 -21.03 6.02 10.61
C LEU A 299 -21.36 4.95 11.65
N MET A 300 -20.34 4.26 12.17
CA MET A 300 -20.50 3.23 13.19
C MET A 300 -21.09 3.82 14.49
N THR A 301 -20.59 4.99 14.92
CA THR A 301 -21.16 5.69 16.09
C THR A 301 -22.60 6.13 15.85
N GLY A 302 -22.95 6.57 14.64
CA GLY A 302 -24.31 6.96 14.28
C GLY A 302 -25.30 5.79 14.34
N VAL A 303 -24.91 4.62 13.81
CA VAL A 303 -25.73 3.40 13.87
C VAL A 303 -25.94 2.93 15.31
N LEU A 304 -24.88 2.91 16.12
CA LEU A 304 -24.97 2.55 17.55
C LEU A 304 -25.86 3.52 18.34
N ALA A 305 -25.72 4.83 18.10
CA ALA A 305 -26.56 5.84 18.73
C ALA A 305 -28.04 5.67 18.32
N GLY A 306 -28.31 5.39 17.04
CA GLY A 306 -29.66 5.11 16.54
C GLY A 306 -30.30 3.86 17.17
N LEU A 307 -29.52 2.78 17.31
CA LEU A 307 -29.98 1.55 17.98
C LEU A 307 -30.31 1.82 19.46
N MET A 308 -29.43 2.53 20.18
CA MET A 308 -29.68 2.92 21.58
C MET A 308 -30.92 3.80 21.73
N ALA A 309 -31.14 4.75 20.81
CA ALA A 309 -32.35 5.57 20.79
C ALA A 309 -33.61 4.73 20.56
N GLY A 310 -33.55 3.73 19.67
CA GLY A 310 -34.66 2.77 19.44
C GLY A 310 -35.03 1.97 20.69
N VAL A 311 -34.03 1.50 21.44
CA VAL A 311 -34.25 0.82 22.72
C VAL A 311 -34.90 1.75 23.74
N ALA A 312 -34.39 2.98 23.88
CA ALA A 312 -34.94 3.97 24.79
C ALA A 312 -36.41 4.32 24.45
N LEU A 313 -36.74 4.46 23.17
CA LEU A 313 -38.10 4.68 22.69
C LEU A 313 -39.03 3.50 23.02
N SER A 314 -38.57 2.26 22.83
CA SER A 314 -39.34 1.06 23.16
C SER A 314 -39.67 1.01 24.66
N VAL A 315 -38.70 1.30 25.52
CA VAL A 315 -38.89 1.37 26.98
C VAL A 315 -39.86 2.50 27.34
N CYS A 316 -39.68 3.69 26.77
CA CYS A 316 -40.56 4.84 27.03
C CYS A 316 -42.01 4.53 26.62
N PHE A 317 -42.21 3.86 25.49
CA PHE A 317 -43.53 3.44 25.02
C PHE A 317 -44.19 2.41 25.95
N ALA A 318 -43.41 1.44 26.45
CA ALA A 318 -43.90 0.48 27.45
C ALA A 318 -44.37 1.18 28.73
N VAL A 319 -43.61 2.17 29.21
CA VAL A 319 -43.97 2.98 30.39
C VAL A 319 -45.25 3.77 30.16
N VAL A 320 -45.36 4.48 29.04
CA VAL A 320 -46.54 5.29 28.71
C VAL A 320 -47.78 4.40 28.60
N SER A 321 -47.67 3.23 27.96
CA SER A 321 -48.79 2.28 27.87
C SER A 321 -49.21 1.73 29.23
N ALA A 322 -48.25 1.39 30.11
CA ALA A 322 -48.55 0.95 31.47
C ALA A 322 -49.23 2.05 32.30
N SER A 323 -48.87 3.33 32.10
CA SER A 323 -49.48 4.46 32.80
C SER A 323 -50.88 4.84 32.29
N ARG A 324 -51.19 4.58 31.02
CA ARG A 324 -52.49 4.90 30.41
C ARG A 324 -53.60 3.91 30.76
N LEU A 325 -53.27 2.79 31.41
CA LEU A 325 -54.24 1.86 31.98
C LEU A 325 -54.84 2.46 33.27
N ASN A 326 -55.77 3.39 33.08
CA ASN A 326 -56.48 4.06 34.16
C ASN A 326 -57.50 3.10 34.82
N THR A 327 -57.52 3.13 36.14
CA THR A 327 -58.18 2.17 37.05
C THR A 327 -59.71 2.21 37.09
N SER A 328 -60.38 2.88 36.15
CA SER A 328 -61.83 3.12 36.22
C SER A 328 -62.69 2.30 35.24
N GLU A 329 -62.12 1.61 34.25
CA GLU A 329 -62.90 0.81 33.28
C GLU A 329 -62.95 -0.70 33.58
N VAL A 330 -62.03 -1.22 34.39
CA VAL A 330 -61.91 -2.68 34.61
C VAL A 330 -62.99 -3.22 35.57
N LEU A 331 -63.66 -2.36 36.35
CA LEU A 331 -64.76 -2.77 37.25
C LEU A 331 -66.15 -2.79 36.59
N ARG A 332 -66.27 -2.44 35.30
CA ARG A 332 -67.58 -2.28 34.64
C ARG A 332 -67.81 -3.19 33.42
N GLY A 333 -66.83 -4.03 33.08
CA GLY A 333 -66.95 -5.06 32.03
C GLY A 333 -67.27 -6.47 32.56
N GLY A 334 -67.60 -6.59 33.84
CA GLY A 334 -67.94 -7.85 34.51
C GLY A 334 -69.35 -7.80 35.08
N SER A 335 -70.35 -7.69 34.20
CA SER A 335 -71.74 -8.08 34.44
C SER A 335 -72.40 -8.40 33.10
#